data_AF-A0A5R8QBX7-F1
#
_entry.id   AF-A0A5R8QBX7-F1
#
_cell.length_a   1.000
_cell.length_b   1.000
_cell.length_c   1.000
_cell.angle_alpha   90.00
_cell.angle_beta   90.00
_cell.angle_gamma   90.00
#
_symmetry.space_group_name_H-M   'P 1'
#
loop_
_entity.id
_entity.type
_entity.pdbx_description
1 polymer ?
#
loop_
_entity_poly.entity_id
_entity_poly.type
_entity_poly.pdbx_seq_one_letter_code
_entity_poly.pdbx_strand_id
1 'polypeptide(L)'
;MLSLKQQRLLASYLLNLQRGERFVFETMIADIHRLADLGAYELATDVFVALCIFMRDRPRFSAYGRRNRAFRSLYGKRSMRALDSHLIANGARRTADSIRP
;
A
#
# COMPACT_ATOMS: atom_id res chain seq x y z
N MET A 1 1.40 -14.07 -4.26
CA MET A 1 2.79 -13.78 -4.69
C MET A 1 2.87 -12.31 -5.10
N LEU A 2 3.92 -11.57 -4.73
CA LEU A 2 4.11 -10.16 -5.15
C LEU A 2 4.39 -10.07 -6.64
N SER A 3 3.91 -9.03 -7.31
CA SER A 3 4.45 -8.70 -8.65
C SER A 3 5.89 -8.17 -8.54
N LEU A 4 6.69 -8.33 -9.59
CA LEU A 4 8.05 -7.78 -9.64
C LEU A 4 8.07 -6.25 -9.40
N LYS A 5 7.05 -5.54 -9.89
CA LYS A 5 6.85 -4.11 -9.66
C LYS A 5 6.70 -3.78 -8.18
N GLN A 6 5.86 -4.54 -7.46
CA GLN A 6 5.62 -4.34 -6.03
C GLN A 6 6.86 -4.68 -5.19
N GLN A 7 7.65 -5.68 -5.58
CA GLN A 7 8.93 -5.99 -4.93
C GLN A 7 9.94 -4.84 -5.09
N ARG A 8 10.07 -4.29 -6.30
CA ARG A 8 10.95 -3.14 -6.58
C ARG A 8 10.52 -1.89 -5.82
N LEU A 9 9.21 -1.62 -5.75
CA LEU A 9 8.66 -0.52 -4.95
C LEU A 9 8.97 -0.70 -3.47
N LEU A 10 8.73 -1.89 -2.91
CA LEU A 10 9.10 -2.14 -1.52
C LEU A 10 10.61 -1.92 -1.30
N ALA A 11 11.45 -2.47 -2.18
CA ALA A 11 12.89 -2.30 -2.10
C ALA A 11 13.32 -0.82 -2.10
N SER A 12 12.71 0.03 -2.94
CA SER A 12 13.04 1.46 -2.98
C SER A 12 12.71 2.18 -1.67
N TYR A 13 11.60 1.82 -1.02
CA TYR A 13 11.28 2.35 0.30
C TYR A 13 12.23 1.83 1.38
N LEU A 14 12.63 0.57 1.31
CA LEU A 14 13.54 -0.04 2.29
C LEU A 14 14.95 0.59 2.26
N LEU A 15 15.36 1.23 1.16
CA LEU A 15 16.59 2.03 1.13
C LEU A 15 16.59 3.17 2.17
N ASN A 16 15.41 3.61 2.61
CA ASN A 16 15.26 4.64 3.63
C ASN A 16 15.22 4.08 5.07
N LEU A 17 15.43 2.77 5.28
CA LEU A 17 15.38 2.14 6.61
C LEU A 17 16.37 2.74 7.61
N GLN A 18 17.51 3.25 7.15
CA GLN A 18 18.49 3.96 7.99
C GLN A 18 17.90 5.18 8.72
N ARG A 19 16.80 5.75 8.19
CA ARG A 19 16.04 6.85 8.83
C ARG A 19 14.97 6.37 9.81
N GLY A 20 14.84 5.05 9.99
CA GLY A 20 13.90 4.40 10.90
C GLY A 20 12.61 3.90 10.24
N GLU A 21 12.03 2.84 10.81
CA GLU A 21 10.79 2.21 10.31
C GLU A 21 9.61 3.19 10.25
N ARG A 22 9.52 4.08 11.24
CA ARG A 22 8.51 5.14 11.29
C ARG A 22 8.60 6.08 10.10
N PHE A 23 9.81 6.48 9.73
CA PHE A 23 10.04 7.36 8.58
C PHE A 23 9.59 6.68 7.28
N VAL A 24 9.96 5.42 7.08
CA VAL A 24 9.56 4.64 5.89
C VAL A 24 8.02 4.53 5.81
N PHE A 25 7.39 4.21 6.93
CA PHE A 25 5.93 4.11 7.02
C PHE A 25 5.22 5.42 6.69
N GLU A 26 5.63 6.53 7.32
CA GLU A 26 5.03 7.84 7.09
C GLU A 26 5.22 8.29 5.63
N THR A 27 6.38 7.97 5.04
CA THR A 27 6.66 8.23 3.61
C THR A 27 5.72 7.45 2.70
N MET A 28 5.55 6.13 2.93
CA MET A 28 4.61 5.31 2.16
C MET A 28 3.17 5.84 2.26
N ILE A 29 2.72 6.23 3.46
CA ILE A 29 1.39 6.82 3.67
C ILE A 29 1.21 8.12 2.89
N ALA A 30 2.21 9.01 2.95
CA ALA A 30 2.17 10.28 2.23
C ALA A 30 2.10 10.07 0.71
N ASP A 31 2.86 9.11 0.18
CA ASP A 31 2.84 8.78 -1.24
C ASP A 31 1.50 8.19 -1.67
N ILE A 32 0.89 7.30 -0.88
CA ILE A 32 -0.44 6.77 -1.18
C ILE A 32 -1.47 7.91 -1.31
N HIS A 33 -1.48 8.85 -0.36
CA HIS A 33 -2.38 10.01 -0.43
C HIS A 33 -2.11 10.86 -1.67
N ARG A 34 -0.85 11.22 -1.94
CA ARG A 34 -0.49 12.03 -3.12
C ARG A 34 -0.88 11.36 -4.42
N LEU A 35 -0.60 10.06 -4.56
CA LEU A 35 -0.95 9.30 -5.76
C LEU A 35 -2.46 9.20 -5.94
N ALA A 36 -3.21 8.98 -4.86
CA ALA A 36 -4.66 8.96 -4.91
C ALA A 36 -5.26 10.33 -5.26
N ASP A 37 -4.70 11.42 -4.72
CA ASP A 37 -5.13 12.78 -5.02
C ASP A 37 -4.80 13.19 -6.47
N LEU A 38 -3.77 12.60 -7.08
CA LEU A 38 -3.43 12.73 -8.50
C LEU A 38 -4.23 11.78 -9.42
N GLY A 39 -5.09 10.92 -8.87
CA GLY A 39 -5.84 9.91 -9.64
C GLY A 39 -5.00 8.71 -10.12
N ALA A 40 -3.76 8.58 -9.68
CA ALA A 40 -2.85 7.48 -10.00
C ALA A 40 -3.15 6.21 -9.16
N TYR A 41 -4.41 5.74 -9.20
CA TYR A 41 -4.93 4.72 -8.29
C TYR A 41 -4.23 3.35 -8.40
N GLU A 42 -3.79 2.95 -9.60
CA GLU A 42 -3.03 1.70 -9.76
C GLU A 42 -1.68 1.75 -9.03
N LEU A 43 -0.97 2.87 -9.13
CA LEU A 43 0.31 3.04 -8.45
C LEU A 43 0.10 3.20 -6.94
N ALA A 44 -0.93 3.95 -6.51
CA ALA A 44 -1.30 4.04 -5.10
C ALA A 44 -1.62 2.65 -4.51
N THR A 45 -2.27 1.78 -5.29
CA THR A 45 -2.57 0.40 -4.92
C THR A 45 -1.29 -0.41 -4.73
N ASP A 46 -0.33 -0.29 -5.66
CA ASP A 46 0.94 -1.00 -5.55
C ASP A 46 1.75 -0.55 -4.32
N VAL A 47 1.74 0.74 -4.00
CA VAL A 47 2.38 1.28 -2.78
C VAL A 47 1.66 0.79 -1.53
N PHE A 48 0.32 0.76 -1.53
CA PHE A 48 -0.46 0.22 -0.41
C PHE A 48 -0.17 -1.27 -0.16
N VAL A 49 -0.04 -2.07 -1.22
CA VAL A 49 0.37 -3.48 -1.10
C VAL A 49 1.78 -3.59 -0.52
N ALA A 50 2.72 -2.76 -0.96
CA ALA A 50 4.07 -2.71 -0.41
C ALA A 50 4.07 -2.33 1.08
N LEU A 51 3.23 -1.37 1.49
CA LEU A 51 3.04 -0.97 2.89
C LEU A 51 2.51 -2.12 3.76
N CYS A 52 1.49 -2.85 3.28
CA CYS A 52 0.96 -4.01 3.99
C CYS A 52 2.04 -5.07 4.27
N ILE A 53 2.95 -5.28 3.31
CA ILE A 53 4.06 -6.23 3.46
C ILE A 53 5.12 -5.69 4.40
N PHE A 54 5.51 -4.42 4.25
CA PHE A 54 6.41 -3.76 5.18
C PHE A 54 5.96 -3.92 6.64
N MET A 55 4.66 -3.77 6.89
CA MET A 55 4.06 -3.97 8.21
C MET A 55 3.98 -5.44 8.63
N ARG A 56 3.70 -6.36 7.69
CA ARG A 56 3.67 -7.80 7.98
C ARG A 56 5.03 -8.31 8.44
N ASP A 57 6.08 -7.88 7.75
CA ASP A 57 7.45 -8.32 8.01
C ASP A 57 8.03 -7.66 9.28
N ARG A 58 7.30 -6.70 9.89
CA ARG A 58 7.66 -6.00 11.13
C ARG A 58 6.50 -6.00 12.13
N PRO A 59 6.17 -7.13 12.76
CA PRO A 59 4.98 -7.28 13.59
C PRO A 59 4.92 -6.30 14.78
N ARG A 60 6.07 -5.98 15.39
CA ARG A 60 6.15 -4.96 16.46
C ARG A 60 5.73 -3.56 15.96
N PHE A 61 6.15 -3.21 14.76
CA PHE A 61 5.78 -1.95 14.11
C PHE A 61 4.34 -1.98 13.58
N SER A 62 3.84 -3.13 13.13
CA SER A 62 2.47 -3.30 12.64
C SER A 62 1.42 -2.81 13.66
N ALA A 63 1.60 -3.16 14.94
CA ALA A 63 0.69 -2.74 16.00
C ALA A 63 0.67 -1.21 16.18
N TYR A 64 1.83 -0.55 16.04
CA TYR A 64 1.93 0.91 16.02
C TYR A 64 1.25 1.50 14.78
N GLY A 65 1.58 0.99 13.59
CA GLY A 65 1.05 1.48 12.32
C GLY A 65 -0.48 1.41 12.25
N ARG A 66 -1.10 0.32 12.70
CA ARG A 66 -2.57 0.18 12.72
C ARG A 66 -3.26 1.20 13.66
N ARG A 67 -2.61 1.59 14.75
CA ARG A 67 -3.11 2.60 15.69
C ARG A 67 -2.88 4.03 15.18
N ASN A 68 -1.97 4.21 14.21
CA ASN A 68 -1.62 5.51 13.67
C ASN A 68 -2.81 6.17 12.94
N ARG A 69 -3.04 7.46 13.22
CA ARG A 69 -4.15 8.23 12.62
C ARG A 69 -3.98 8.39 11.11
N ALA A 70 -2.75 8.52 10.62
CA ALA A 70 -2.46 8.66 9.20
C ALA A 70 -2.79 7.37 8.43
N PHE A 71 -2.52 6.21 9.01
CA PHE A 71 -2.96 4.91 8.45
C PHE A 71 -4.48 4.80 8.43
N ARG A 72 -5.16 5.14 9.54
CA ARG A 72 -6.63 5.16 9.58
C ARG A 72 -7.23 6.15 8.58
N SER A 73 -6.55 7.27 8.31
CA SER A 73 -7.00 8.27 7.34
C SER A 73 -7.01 7.76 5.90
N LEU A 74 -6.29 6.66 5.60
CA LEU A 74 -6.43 5.99 4.31
C LEU A 74 -7.89 5.57 4.09
N TYR A 75 -8.58 5.00 5.07
CA TYR A 75 -9.96 4.51 4.85
C TYR A 75 -11.05 5.61 4.87
N GLY A 76 -10.68 6.86 5.18
CA GLY A 76 -11.64 7.95 5.39
C GLY A 76 -11.86 8.88 4.20
N LYS A 77 -10.94 8.92 3.23
CA LYS A 77 -10.99 9.89 2.11
C LYS A 77 -11.76 9.38 0.90
N ARG A 78 -12.41 10.28 0.17
CA ARG A 78 -13.13 9.97 -1.09
C ARG A 78 -12.20 9.37 -2.16
N SER A 79 -10.97 9.87 -2.27
CA SER A 79 -9.93 9.35 -3.17
C SER A 79 -9.55 7.89 -2.83
N MET A 80 -9.59 7.53 -1.55
CA MET A 80 -9.36 6.17 -1.10
C MET A 80 -10.55 5.24 -1.28
N ARG A 81 -11.79 5.72 -1.30
CA ARG A 81 -12.94 4.90 -1.73
C ARG A 81 -12.82 4.49 -3.21
N ALA A 82 -12.26 5.36 -4.04
CA ALA A 82 -11.93 5.02 -5.43
C ALA A 82 -10.79 4.00 -5.49
N LEU A 83 -9.79 4.12 -4.61
CA LEU A 83 -8.74 3.11 -4.45
C LEU A 83 -9.30 1.75 -4.01
N ASP A 84 -10.20 1.73 -3.02
CA ASP A 84 -10.86 0.51 -2.54
C ASP A 84 -11.67 -0.14 -3.68
N SER A 85 -12.34 0.66 -4.49
CA SER A 85 -13.06 0.18 -5.69
C SER A 85 -12.10 -0.44 -6.71
N HIS A 86 -10.93 0.17 -6.92
CA HIS A 86 -9.86 -0.39 -7.77
C HIS A 86 -9.23 -1.66 -7.19
N LEU A 87 -9.04 -1.73 -5.87
CA LEU A 87 -8.56 -2.92 -5.16
C LEU A 87 -9.54 -4.09 -5.33
N ILE A 88 -10.84 -3.85 -5.18
CA ILE A 88 -11.89 -4.85 -5.39
C ILE A 88 -11.94 -5.28 -6.87
N ALA A 89 -11.91 -4.34 -7.81
CA ALA A 89 -11.94 -4.63 -9.23
C ALA A 89 -10.71 -5.45 -9.69
N ASN A 90 -9.52 -5.12 -9.20
CA ASN A 90 -8.31 -5.88 -9.50
C ASN A 90 -8.25 -7.24 -8.76
N GLY A 91 -8.84 -7.33 -7.56
CA GLY A 91 -9.04 -8.60 -6.87
C GLY A 91 -9.94 -9.56 -7.67
N ALA A 92 -11.05 -9.05 -8.19
CA ALA A 92 -12.00 -9.81 -9.02
C ALA A 92 -11.38 -10.26 -10.36
N ARG A 93 -10.58 -9.41 -11.01
CA ARG A 93 -9.85 -9.81 -12.24
C ARG A 93 -8.84 -10.92 -11.99
N ARG A 94 -8.11 -10.89 -10.87
CA ARG A 94 -7.13 -11.94 -10.53
C ARG A 94 -7.78 -13.29 -10.21
N THR A 95 -8.99 -13.29 -9.66
CA THR A 95 -9.77 -14.53 -9.48
C THR A 95 -10.36 -15.05 -10.79
N ALA A 96 -10.68 -14.17 -11.75
CA ALA A 96 -11.19 -14.59 -13.06
C ALA A 96 -10.10 -15.25 -13.92
N ASP A 97 -8.86 -14.73 -13.89
CA ASP A 97 -7.73 -15.32 -14.61
C ASP A 97 -7.24 -16.66 -14.01
N SER A 98 -7.56 -16.95 -12.74
CA SER A 98 -7.26 -18.25 -12.13
C SER A 98 -8.33 -19.33 -12.36
N ILE A 99 -9.45 -18.99 -13.03
CA ILE A 99 -10.60 -19.88 -13.27
C ILE A 99 -10.80 -20.09 -14.80
N ARG A 100 -9.76 -19.90 -15.62
CA ARG A 100 -9.78 -20.36 -17.01
C ARG A 100 -9.02 -21.70 -17.09
N PRO A 101 -9.70 -22.83 -17.38
CA PRO A 101 -9.04 -24.13 -17.54
C PRO A 101 -8.13 -24.16 -18.77
#